data_AF-A0A7V7B1E1-F1
#
_entry.id   AF-A0A7V7B1E1-F1
#
_cell.length_a   1.000
_cell.length_b   1.000
_cell.length_c   1.000
_cell.angle_alpha   90.00
_cell.angle_beta   90.00
_cell.angle_gamma   90.00
#
_symmetry.space_group_name_H-M   'P 1'
#
loop_
_entity.id
_entity.type
_entity.pdbx_description
1 polymer ?
#
loop_
_entity_poly.entity_id
_entity_poly.type
_entity_poly.pdbx_seq_one_letter_code
_entity_poly.pdbx_strand_id
1 'polypeptide(L)'
;MYFVNPTIGRMTIDEVLENIFEYMEAEPQHPYKLIIGTDSQTTKDTVCFVTAIIIHRVGKGARYFYRRFYQRKAKSLRQKIFIETSISLDTAAKVQTKLEKTKYKDLSPEVHVDIGENGDTRELIKEVVGWVIGTGFDVKIKPEASGASKVADKHTK
;
A
#
# COMPACT_ATOMS: atom_id res chain seq x y z
N MET A 1 -4.59 -3.38 -14.36
CA MET A 1 -3.63 -3.69 -13.27
C MET A 1 -4.13 -4.94 -12.56
N TYR A 2 -3.26 -5.92 -12.29
CA TYR A 2 -3.66 -7.16 -11.62
C TYR A 2 -3.01 -7.26 -10.24
N PHE A 3 -3.77 -7.79 -9.28
CA PHE A 3 -3.35 -8.17 -7.94
C PHE A 3 -3.61 -9.65 -7.73
N VAL A 4 -3.10 -10.18 -6.62
CA VAL A 4 -3.29 -11.55 -6.17
C VAL A 4 -3.78 -11.51 -4.73
N ASN A 5 -4.87 -12.22 -4.45
CA ASN A 5 -5.24 -12.62 -3.12
C ASN A 5 -4.79 -14.08 -2.90
N PRO A 6 -4.17 -14.45 -1.78
CA PRO A 6 -3.67 -15.83 -1.57
C PRO A 6 -4.75 -16.91 -1.61
N THR A 7 -6.00 -16.57 -1.30
CA THR A 7 -7.12 -17.50 -1.27
C THR A 7 -7.87 -17.54 -2.61
N ILE A 8 -8.05 -16.39 -3.25
CA ILE A 8 -8.90 -16.26 -4.45
C ILE A 8 -8.09 -16.35 -5.75
N GLY A 9 -6.83 -15.93 -5.73
CA GLY A 9 -5.96 -15.90 -6.91
C GLY A 9 -5.88 -14.52 -7.56
N ARG A 10 -5.68 -14.51 -8.89
CA ARG A 10 -5.41 -13.30 -9.66
C ARG A 10 -6.68 -12.51 -9.94
N MET A 11 -6.64 -11.20 -9.73
CA MET A 11 -7.78 -10.30 -9.79
C MET A 11 -7.38 -8.97 -10.41
N THR A 12 -8.31 -8.31 -11.09
CA THR A 12 -8.24 -6.91 -11.50
C THR A 12 -8.43 -6.00 -10.28
N ILE A 13 -8.10 -4.71 -10.42
CA ILE A 13 -8.35 -3.74 -9.35
C ILE A 13 -9.85 -3.57 -9.03
N ASP A 14 -10.73 -3.80 -10.00
CA ASP A 14 -12.18 -3.74 -9.79
C ASP A 14 -12.65 -4.91 -8.94
N GLU A 15 -12.24 -6.13 -9.26
CA GLU A 15 -12.52 -7.33 -8.47
C GLU A 15 -11.93 -7.27 -7.05
N VAL A 16 -10.79 -6.59 -6.87
CA VAL A 16 -10.22 -6.30 -5.54
C VAL A 16 -11.17 -5.41 -4.73
N LEU A 17 -11.73 -4.36 -5.33
CA LEU A 17 -12.64 -3.45 -4.64
C LEU A 17 -13.97 -4.12 -4.31
N GLU A 18 -14.52 -4.93 -5.22
CA GLU A 18 -15.70 -5.75 -4.94
C GLU A 18 -15.47 -6.64 -3.71
N ASN A 19 -14.30 -7.30 -3.63
CA ASN A 19 -13.94 -8.12 -2.47
C ASN A 19 -13.75 -7.33 -1.17
N ILE A 20 -13.28 -6.09 -1.27
CA ILE A 20 -13.18 -5.16 -0.14
C ILE A 20 -14.59 -4.80 0.34
N PHE A 21 -15.51 -4.49 -0.58
CA PHE A 21 -16.90 -4.16 -0.25
C PHE A 21 -17.61 -5.33 0.41
N GLU A 22 -17.52 -6.54 -0.15
CA GLU A 22 -18.06 -7.75 0.46
C GLU A 22 -17.52 -7.98 1.88
N TYR A 23 -16.22 -7.75 2.09
CA TYR A 23 -15.61 -7.86 3.41
C TYR A 23 -16.15 -6.83 4.41
N MET A 24 -16.43 -5.61 3.95
CA MET A 24 -17.00 -4.55 4.78
C MET A 24 -18.48 -4.81 5.09
N GLU A 25 -19.25 -5.26 4.10
CA GLU A 25 -20.69 -5.56 4.23
C GLU A 25 -20.97 -6.75 5.14
N ALA A 26 -20.03 -7.67 5.29
CA ALA A 26 -20.16 -8.78 6.23
C ALA A 26 -20.28 -8.31 7.69
N GLU A 27 -19.61 -7.21 8.08
CA GLU A 27 -19.74 -6.62 9.43
C GLU A 27 -19.59 -5.08 9.36
N PRO A 28 -20.62 -4.33 8.93
CA PRO A 28 -20.53 -2.90 8.64
C PRO A 28 -20.37 -2.02 9.88
N GLN A 29 -20.70 -2.53 11.07
CA GLN A 29 -20.60 -1.83 12.35
C GLN A 29 -19.16 -1.61 12.84
N HIS A 30 -18.18 -2.27 12.24
CA HIS A 30 -16.78 -2.14 12.63
C HIS A 30 -16.08 -1.00 11.87
N PRO A 31 -15.08 -0.35 12.49
CA PRO A 31 -14.23 0.58 11.76
C PRO A 31 -13.28 -0.18 10.83
N TYR A 32 -13.08 0.36 9.64
CA TYR A 32 -12.19 -0.18 8.62
C TYR A 32 -11.08 0.81 8.28
N LYS A 33 -9.89 0.27 7.97
CA LYS A 33 -8.78 1.02 7.41
C LYS A 33 -8.36 0.40 6.10
N LEU A 34 -8.36 1.20 5.05
CA LEU A 34 -7.82 0.81 3.75
C LEU A 34 -6.37 1.28 3.68
N ILE A 35 -5.45 0.34 3.61
CA ILE A 35 -4.02 0.58 3.70
C ILE A 35 -3.37 0.20 2.39
N ILE A 36 -2.50 1.07 1.87
CA ILE A 36 -1.75 0.84 0.62
C ILE A 36 -0.28 1.13 0.86
N GLY A 37 0.59 0.21 0.48
CA GLY A 37 2.03 0.41 0.59
C GLY A 37 2.79 -0.41 -0.43
N THR A 38 3.98 0.05 -0.78
CA THR A 38 4.89 -0.65 -1.69
C THR A 38 6.22 -0.83 -0.98
N ASP A 39 6.75 -2.05 -1.01
CA ASP A 39 8.10 -2.36 -0.56
C ASP A 39 8.93 -2.87 -1.73
N SER A 40 10.25 -2.80 -1.61
CA SER A 40 11.17 -3.26 -2.65
C SER A 40 12.34 -4.08 -2.13
N GLN A 41 12.63 -5.18 -2.82
CA GLN A 41 13.80 -6.00 -2.56
C GLN A 41 14.75 -5.99 -3.75
N THR A 42 15.98 -5.57 -3.49
CA THR A 42 17.06 -5.56 -4.49
C THR A 42 17.66 -6.96 -4.63
N THR A 43 17.63 -7.50 -5.86
CA THR A 43 18.41 -8.68 -6.26
C THR A 43 19.66 -8.24 -7.04
N LYS A 44 20.45 -9.17 -7.62
CA LYS A 44 21.72 -8.86 -8.31
C LYS A 44 21.56 -7.74 -9.36
N ASP A 45 20.57 -7.88 -10.24
CA ASP A 45 20.40 -7.01 -11.42
C ASP A 45 19.06 -6.27 -11.46
N THR A 46 18.10 -6.68 -10.63
CA THR A 46 16.73 -6.13 -10.63
C THR A 46 16.27 -5.78 -9.23
N VAL A 47 15.26 -4.92 -9.15
CA VAL A 47 14.51 -4.64 -7.93
C VAL A 47 13.11 -5.20 -8.11
N CYS A 48 12.68 -6.06 -7.17
CA CYS A 48 11.32 -6.56 -7.07
C CYS A 48 10.52 -5.58 -6.23
N PHE A 49 9.49 -4.97 -6.80
CA PHE A 49 8.54 -4.14 -6.08
C PHE A 49 7.28 -4.94 -5.79
N VAL A 50 6.80 -4.86 -4.55
CA VAL A 50 5.55 -5.47 -4.13
C VAL A 50 4.64 -4.39 -3.55
N THR A 51 3.51 -4.14 -4.23
CA THR A 51 2.47 -3.25 -3.72
C THR A 51 1.39 -4.08 -3.05
N ALA A 52 1.04 -3.75 -1.82
CA ALA A 52 -0.06 -4.33 -1.06
C ALA A 52 -1.24 -3.34 -0.96
N ILE A 53 -2.45 -3.85 -1.14
CA ILE A 53 -3.71 -3.22 -0.73
C ILE A 53 -4.27 -4.08 0.40
N ILE A 54 -4.58 -3.47 1.53
CA ILE A 54 -5.02 -4.17 2.75
C ILE A 54 -6.30 -3.49 3.24
N ILE A 55 -7.33 -4.28 3.47
CA ILE A 55 -8.52 -3.82 4.20
C ILE A 55 -8.49 -4.43 5.60
N HIS A 56 -8.26 -3.59 6.61
CA HIS A 56 -8.16 -3.99 8.01
C HIS A 56 -9.45 -3.64 8.75
N ARG A 57 -10.15 -4.66 9.27
CA ARG A 57 -11.26 -4.51 10.20
C ARG A 57 -10.68 -4.43 11.61
N VAL A 58 -10.79 -3.27 12.24
CA VAL A 58 -10.11 -3.00 13.52
C VAL A 58 -10.59 -3.98 14.59
N GLY A 59 -9.63 -4.72 15.18
CA GLY A 59 -9.88 -5.71 16.22
C GLY A 59 -10.37 -7.08 15.73
N LYS A 60 -10.49 -7.30 14.41
CA LYS A 60 -11.05 -8.53 13.83
C LYS A 60 -10.19 -9.16 12.73
N GLY A 61 -9.17 -8.45 12.23
CA GLY A 61 -8.24 -8.95 11.22
C GLY A 61 -8.37 -8.24 9.87
N ALA A 62 -7.64 -8.72 8.87
CA ALA A 62 -7.51 -8.03 7.59
C ALA A 62 -7.54 -8.99 6.39
N ARG A 63 -7.96 -8.46 5.23
CA ARG A 63 -7.71 -9.07 3.92
C ARG A 63 -6.67 -8.26 3.18
N TYR A 64 -5.85 -8.92 2.37
CA TYR A 64 -4.84 -8.25 1.57
C TYR A 64 -4.78 -8.79 0.15
N PHE A 65 -4.28 -7.92 -0.72
CA PHE A 65 -4.09 -8.14 -2.14
C PHE A 65 -2.73 -7.58 -2.47
N TYR A 66 -1.93 -8.31 -3.25
CA TYR A 66 -0.60 -7.85 -3.62
C TYR A 66 -0.35 -7.96 -5.11
N ARG A 67 0.46 -7.07 -5.65
CA ARG A 67 1.04 -7.21 -6.98
C ARG A 67 2.55 -7.15 -6.87
N ARG A 68 3.24 -7.92 -7.72
CA ARG A 68 4.70 -7.88 -7.82
C ARG A 68 5.13 -7.56 -9.23
N PHE A 69 6.20 -6.78 -9.38
CA PHE A 69 6.82 -6.49 -10.67
C PHE A 69 8.29 -6.15 -10.50
N TYR A 70 9.07 -6.29 -11.57
CA TYR A 70 10.52 -6.10 -11.55
C TYR A 70 10.92 -4.87 -12.36
N GLN A 71 11.88 -4.11 -11.86
CA GLN A 71 12.52 -3.02 -12.59
C GLN A 71 14.05 -3.14 -12.53
N ARG A 72 14.74 -2.36 -13.37
CA ARG A 72 16.20 -2.22 -13.28
C ARG A 72 16.60 -1.63 -11.93
N LYS A 73 17.80 -2.00 -11.48
CA LYS A 73 18.33 -1.63 -10.18
C LYS A 73 18.29 -0.13 -9.90
N ALA A 74 17.65 0.24 -8.79
CA ALA A 74 17.73 1.60 -8.24
C ALA A 74 19.14 1.88 -7.70
N LYS A 75 19.62 3.12 -7.86
CA LYS A 75 20.99 3.51 -7.55
C LYS A 75 21.21 3.86 -6.07
N SER A 76 20.17 4.23 -5.33
CA SER A 76 20.27 4.64 -3.93
C SER A 76 19.03 4.30 -3.09
N LEU A 77 19.19 4.25 -1.75
CA LEU A 77 18.08 4.07 -0.81
C LEU A 77 17.01 5.16 -0.99
N ARG A 78 17.43 6.42 -1.11
CA ARG A 78 16.55 7.55 -1.40
C ARG A 78 15.71 7.28 -2.64
N GLN A 79 16.36 6.90 -3.76
CA GLN A 79 15.63 6.61 -5.00
C GLN A 79 14.61 5.48 -4.81
N LYS A 80 14.94 4.42 -4.07
CA LYS A 80 13.99 3.32 -3.79
C LYS A 80 12.76 3.82 -3.05
N ILE A 81 12.94 4.58 -1.97
CA ILE A 81 11.85 5.13 -1.16
C ILE A 81 10.95 6.05 -1.99
N PHE A 82 11.54 6.89 -2.85
CA PHE A 82 10.76 7.73 -3.77
C PHE A 82 9.95 6.90 -4.77
N ILE A 83 10.53 5.83 -5.32
CA ILE A 83 9.81 4.93 -6.25
C ILE A 83 8.68 4.19 -5.52
N GLU A 84 8.95 3.62 -4.35
CA GLU A 84 7.96 2.94 -3.49
C GLU A 84 6.78 3.87 -3.15
N THR A 85 7.09 5.10 -2.74
CA THR A 85 6.08 6.13 -2.43
C THR A 85 5.27 6.46 -3.68
N SER A 86 5.94 6.68 -4.82
CA SER A 86 5.27 6.99 -6.10
C SER A 86 4.28 5.90 -6.52
N ILE A 87 4.70 4.63 -6.44
CA ILE A 87 3.87 3.47 -6.79
C ILE A 87 2.67 3.38 -5.83
N SER A 88 2.88 3.63 -4.54
CA SER A 88 1.82 3.60 -3.52
C SER A 88 0.79 4.69 -3.76
N LEU A 89 1.24 5.92 -4.04
CA LEU A 89 0.38 7.06 -4.37
C LEU A 89 -0.43 6.84 -5.66
N ASP A 90 0.20 6.33 -6.73
CA ASP A 90 -0.50 5.98 -7.98
C ASP A 90 -1.59 4.92 -7.73
N THR A 91 -1.29 3.95 -6.87
CA THR A 91 -2.27 2.91 -6.51
C THR A 91 -3.41 3.49 -5.67
N ALA A 92 -3.09 4.34 -4.69
CA ALA A 92 -4.07 5.02 -3.84
C ALA A 92 -5.00 5.92 -4.66
N ALA A 93 -4.47 6.73 -5.57
CA ALA A 93 -5.25 7.57 -6.47
C ALA A 93 -6.23 6.75 -7.32
N LYS A 94 -5.77 5.64 -7.91
CA LYS A 94 -6.64 4.74 -8.71
C LYS A 94 -7.76 4.12 -7.89
N VAL A 95 -7.46 3.74 -6.65
CA VAL A 95 -8.47 3.21 -5.72
C VAL A 95 -9.45 4.31 -5.33
N GLN A 96 -8.97 5.48 -4.94
CA GLN A 96 -9.80 6.63 -4.57
C GLN A 96 -10.78 7.02 -5.68
N THR A 97 -10.32 7.18 -6.93
CA THR A 97 -11.18 7.50 -8.08
C THR A 97 -12.29 6.47 -8.31
N LYS A 98 -12.08 5.20 -7.93
CA LYS A 98 -13.11 4.17 -8.01
C LYS A 98 -14.05 4.24 -6.81
N LEU A 99 -13.54 4.45 -5.60
CA LEU A 99 -14.35 4.62 -4.38
C LEU A 99 -15.32 5.79 -4.48
N GLU A 100 -14.90 6.92 -5.07
CA GLU A 100 -15.72 8.11 -5.31
C GLU A 100 -17.01 7.83 -6.10
N LYS A 101 -17.04 6.75 -6.89
CA LYS A 101 -18.19 6.33 -7.69
C LYS A 101 -19.12 5.37 -6.95
N THR A 102 -18.86 5.12 -5.66
CA THR A 102 -19.57 4.15 -4.83
C THR A 102 -20.07 4.78 -3.54
N LYS A 103 -20.85 4.03 -2.76
CA LYS A 103 -21.25 4.42 -1.40
C LYS A 103 -20.08 4.50 -0.40
N TYR A 104 -18.89 4.01 -0.77
CA TYR A 104 -17.69 4.01 0.06
C TYR A 104 -16.73 5.17 -0.26
N LYS A 105 -17.22 6.25 -0.89
CA LYS A 105 -16.41 7.44 -1.23
C LYS A 105 -15.66 8.07 -0.05
N ASP A 106 -16.16 7.87 1.17
CA ASP A 106 -15.57 8.40 2.40
C ASP A 106 -14.46 7.50 2.97
N LEU A 107 -14.24 6.32 2.40
CA LEU A 107 -13.11 5.44 2.74
C LEU A 107 -11.84 5.96 2.06
N SER A 108 -11.05 6.76 2.78
CA SER A 108 -9.77 7.26 2.26
C SER A 108 -8.64 6.22 2.46
N PRO A 109 -7.79 5.97 1.44
CA PRO A 109 -6.58 5.16 1.60
C PRO A 109 -5.54 5.81 2.53
N GLU A 110 -5.00 5.01 3.45
CA GLU A 110 -3.83 5.31 4.27
C GLU A 110 -2.58 4.76 3.57
N VAL A 111 -1.64 5.64 3.22
CA VAL A 111 -0.41 5.27 2.53
C VAL A 111 0.68 4.92 3.53
N HIS A 112 1.14 3.68 3.49
CA HIS A 112 2.22 3.18 4.32
C HIS A 112 3.54 3.32 3.58
N VAL A 113 4.47 4.05 4.20
CA VAL A 113 5.83 4.24 3.71
C VAL A 113 6.79 3.51 4.62
N ASP A 114 7.58 2.59 4.04
CA ASP A 114 8.58 1.83 4.77
C ASP A 114 9.88 2.65 4.95
N ILE A 115 9.84 3.58 5.91
CA ILE A 115 11.00 4.37 6.33
C ILE A 115 11.10 4.37 7.86
N GLY A 116 12.30 4.11 8.39
CA GLY A 116 12.59 4.14 9.82
C GLY A 116 13.20 5.46 10.27
N GLU A 117 13.03 5.80 11.56
CA GLU A 117 13.52 7.05 12.19
C GLU A 117 15.03 7.04 12.53
N ASN A 118 15.89 6.63 11.60
CA ASN A 118 17.34 6.79 11.79
C ASN A 118 17.81 8.18 11.32
N GLY A 119 18.91 8.69 11.88
CA GLY A 119 19.37 10.08 11.66
C GLY A 119 19.53 10.48 10.18
N ASP A 120 20.03 9.56 9.34
CA ASP A 120 20.26 9.80 7.91
C ASP A 120 18.98 9.84 7.06
N THR A 121 17.83 9.44 7.61
CA THR A 121 16.55 9.41 6.89
C THR A 121 15.60 10.54 7.30
N ARG A 122 15.94 11.41 8.27
CA ARG A 122 15.01 12.41 8.80
C ARG A 122 14.55 13.44 7.77
N GLU A 123 15.44 13.94 6.92
CA GLU A 123 15.06 14.85 5.83
C GLU A 123 14.19 14.14 4.80
N LEU A 124 14.57 12.92 4.44
CA LEU A 124 13.81 12.08 3.51
C LEU A 124 12.39 11.77 4.04
N ILE A 125 12.25 11.51 5.35
CA ILE A 125 10.94 11.32 5.99
C ILE A 125 10.08 12.56 5.78
N LYS A 126 10.60 13.76 6.08
CA LYS A 126 9.84 15.01 5.94
C LYS A 126 9.39 15.23 4.50
N GLU A 127 10.27 15.00 3.53
CA GLU A 127 9.95 15.15 2.11
C GLU A 127 8.85 14.17 1.66
N VAL A 128 8.97 12.90 2.04
CA VAL A 128 8.01 11.86 1.65
C VAL A 128 6.67 12.06 2.34
N VAL A 129 6.67 12.37 3.64
CA VAL A 129 5.46 12.69 4.41
C VAL A 129 4.76 13.91 3.81
N GLY A 130 5.51 14.99 3.55
CA GLY A 130 4.97 16.20 2.92
C GLY A 130 4.41 15.92 1.53
N TRP A 131 5.05 15.06 0.75
CA TRP A 131 4.56 14.64 -0.56
C TRP A 131 3.24 13.89 -0.46
N VAL A 132 3.14 12.87 0.41
CA VAL A 132 1.91 12.09 0.58
C VAL A 132 0.76 12.97 1.07
N ILE A 133 0.98 13.78 2.10
CA ILE A 133 -0.04 14.71 2.62
C ILE A 133 -0.46 15.71 1.54
N GLY A 134 0.48 16.21 0.73
CA GLY A 134 0.20 17.10 -0.39
C GLY A 134 -0.69 16.51 -1.49
N THR A 135 -0.83 15.17 -1.53
CA THR A 135 -1.78 14.48 -2.43
C THR A 135 -3.16 14.25 -1.82
N GLY A 136 -3.36 14.59 -0.54
CA GLY A 136 -4.63 14.42 0.18
C GLY A 136 -4.82 13.04 0.83
N PHE A 137 -3.79 12.19 0.84
CA PHE A 137 -3.82 10.90 1.55
C PHE A 137 -3.17 10.99 2.93
N ASP A 138 -3.67 10.19 3.85
CA ASP A 138 -3.02 9.97 5.14
C ASP A 138 -1.74 9.15 4.95
N VAL A 139 -0.73 9.42 5.79
CA VAL A 139 0.55 8.72 5.74
C VAL A 139 0.89 8.08 7.08
N LYS A 140 1.39 6.84 7.02
CA LYS A 140 1.99 6.13 8.15
C LYS A 140 3.41 5.71 7.83
N ILE A 141 4.31 5.94 8.77
CA ILE A 141 5.71 5.49 8.74
C ILE A 141 5.93 4.43 9.82
N LYS A 142 7.05 3.69 9.79
CA LYS A 142 7.35 2.72 10.85
C LYS A 142 7.47 3.44 12.20
N PRO A 143 6.94 2.86 13.30
CA PRO A 143 6.41 1.50 13.43
C PRO A 143 4.93 1.31 13.01
N GLU A 144 4.18 2.40 12.82
CA GLU A 144 2.74 2.36 12.52
C GLU A 144 2.45 1.73 11.13
N ALA A 145 3.40 1.84 10.19
CA ALA A 145 3.30 1.29 8.84
C ALA A 145 3.40 -0.25 8.75
N SER A 146 3.61 -0.97 9.86
CA SER A 146 4.03 -2.38 9.86
C SER A 146 3.05 -3.37 9.18
N GLY A 147 1.77 -3.04 9.04
CA GLY A 147 0.78 -3.89 8.36
C GLY A 147 1.11 -4.13 6.88
N ALA A 148 1.37 -3.06 6.12
CA ALA A 148 1.75 -3.14 4.71
C ALA A 148 3.12 -3.77 4.49
N SER A 149 4.11 -3.36 5.28
CA SER A 149 5.47 -3.93 5.20
C SER A 149 5.46 -5.44 5.39
N LYS A 150 4.74 -5.97 6.39
CA LYS A 150 4.68 -7.43 6.63
C LYS A 150 4.09 -8.22 5.46
N VAL A 151 3.07 -7.68 4.79
CA VAL A 151 2.46 -8.32 3.62
C VAL A 151 3.43 -8.29 2.45
N ALA A 152 4.10 -7.15 2.22
CA ALA A 152 5.04 -7.02 1.13
C ALA A 152 6.28 -7.91 1.34
N ASP A 153 6.87 -7.90 2.55
CA ASP A 153 7.99 -8.76 2.98
C ASP A 153 7.74 -10.26 2.72
N LYS A 154 6.48 -10.70 2.87
CA LYS A 154 6.09 -12.10 2.63
C LYS A 154 6.19 -12.50 1.16
N HIS A 155 6.04 -11.54 0.25
CA HIS A 155 5.94 -11.78 -1.19
C HIS A 155 7.12 -11.21 -1.99
N THR A 156 8.06 -10.55 -1.33
CA THR A 156 9.36 -10.16 -1.89
C THR A 156 10.37 -11.32 -1.90
N LYS A 157 10.31 -12.22 -0.89
CA LYS A 157 11.18 -13.41 -0.75
C LYS A 157 10.89 -14.53 -1.76
#